data_AF-A0A502SE56-F1
#
_entry.id   AF-A0A502SE56-F1
#
_cell.length_a   1.000
_cell.length_b   1.000
_cell.length_c   1.000
_cell.angle_alpha   90.00
_cell.angle_beta   90.00
_cell.angle_gamma   90.00
#
_symmetry.space_group_name_H-M   'P 1'
#
loop_
_entity.id
_entity.type
_entity.pdbx_description
1 polymer ?
#
loop_
_entity_poly.entity_id
_entity_poly.type
_entity_poly.pdbx_seq_one_letter_code
_entity_poly.pdbx_strand_id
1 'polypeptide(L)' 'MPSTAIRTIHYDPSRRVLSVWFVPTGKRYDYEDVGPEVYTAFKAAFSKGQFFNEFVRDRFRYHLVEHENSACSEKI' A
#
# COMPACT_ATOMS: atom_id res chain seq x y z
N MET A 1 -15.82 13.03 -1.03
CA MET A 1 -15.27 12.59 0.29
C MET A 1 -13.75 12.54 0.18
N PRO A 2 -12.99 13.31 0.98
CA PRO A 2 -11.54 13.15 1.06
C PRO A 2 -11.29 11.93 1.95
N SER A 3 -11.27 10.74 1.36
CA SER A 3 -11.15 9.50 2.12
C SER A 3 -9.74 9.40 2.72
N THR A 4 -9.66 9.66 4.03
CA THR A 4 -8.57 9.35 4.96
C THR A 4 -8.33 7.85 5.12
N ALA A 5 -8.64 7.05 4.08
CA ALA A 5 -8.54 5.60 4.14
C ALA A 5 -7.08 5.12 4.07
N ILE A 6 -6.18 5.91 3.47
CA ILE A 6 -4.77 5.55 3.33
C ILE A 6 -3.96 6.29 4.38
N ARG A 7 -3.25 5.51 5.21
CA ARG A 7 -2.38 6.00 6.27
C ARG A 7 -1.02 6.38 5.72
N THR A 8 -0.41 5.46 4.98
CA THR A 8 0.89 5.65 4.37
C THR A 8 1.03 4.76 3.14
N ILE A 9 1.99 5.10 2.29
CA ILE A 9 2.37 4.32 1.12
C ILE A 9 3.89 4.16 1.09
N HIS A 10 4.35 3.05 0.54
CA HIS A 10 5.77 2.76 0.32
C HIS A 10 5.93 2.08 -1.03
N TYR A 11 7.03 2.33 -1.71
CA TYR A 11 7.29 1.75 -3.02
C TYR A 11 8.70 1.17 -3.09
N ASP A 12 8.78 -0.09 -3.46
CA ASP A 12 10.02 -0.81 -3.75
C ASP A 12 10.24 -0.81 -5.28
N PRO A 13 11.18 0.00 -5.81
CA PRO A 13 11.44 0.06 -7.25
C PRO A 13 12.09 -1.20 -7.81
N SER A 14 12.83 -1.96 -6.98
CA SER A 14 13.49 -3.20 -7.41
C SER A 14 12.48 -4.31 -7.65
N ARG A 15 11.45 -4.37 -6.79
CA ARG A 15 10.37 -5.36 -6.87
C ARG A 15 9.13 -4.87 -7.62
N ARG A 16 9.05 -3.57 -7.92
CA ARG A 16 7.85 -2.89 -8.46
C ARG A 16 6.62 -3.13 -7.59
N VAL A 17 6.83 -3.05 -6.28
CA VAL A 17 5.77 -3.29 -5.27
C VAL A 17 5.38 -1.98 -4.60
N LEU A 18 4.09 -1.69 -4.60
CA LEU A 18 3.49 -0.58 -3.87
C LEU A 18 2.78 -1.12 -2.62
N SER A 19 3.33 -0.84 -1.45
CA SER A 19 2.71 -1.15 -0.17
C SER A 19 1.79 -0.02 0.28
N VAL A 20 0.56 -0.35 0.65
CA VAL A 20 -0.45 0.60 1.10
C VAL A 20 -0.98 0.16 2.47
N TRP A 21 -0.93 1.06 3.44
CA TRP A 21 -1.50 0.84 4.78
C TRP A 21 -2.82 1.58 4.90
N PHE A 22 -3.86 0.89 5.33
CA PHE A 22 -5.18 1.48 5.51
C PHE A 22 -5.42 1.91 6.96
N VAL A 23 -6.00 3.10 7.16
CA VAL A 23 -6.30 3.65 8.49
C VAL A 23 -7.33 2.81 9.26
N PRO A 24 -8.48 2.39 8.68
CA PRO A 24 -9.55 1.75 9.46
C PRO A 24 -9.16 0.39 10.04
N THR A 25 -8.29 -0.34 9.35
CA THR A 25 -7.93 -1.72 9.69
C THR A 25 -6.47 -1.87 10.11
N GLY A 26 -5.63 -0.87 9.86
CA GLY A 26 -4.17 -0.95 10.04
C GLY A 26 -3.47 -1.93 9.08
N LYS A 27 -4.23 -2.62 8.20
CA LYS A 27 -3.72 -3.67 7.32
C LYS A 27 -2.83 -3.09 6.22
N ARG A 28 -1.78 -3.83 5.89
CA ARG A 28 -0.89 -3.57 4.76
C ARG A 28 -1.29 -4.44 3.59
N TYR A 29 -1.39 -3.84 2.40
CA TYR A 29 -1.56 -4.57 1.15
C TYR A 29 -0.41 -4.23 0.22
N ASP A 30 0.19 -5.25 -0.38
CA ASP A 30 1.25 -5.08 -1.36
C ASP A 30 0.65 -5.29 -2.75
N TYR A 31 0.78 -4.27 -3.59
CA TYR A 31 0.35 -4.25 -4.99
C TYR A 31 1.57 -4.50 -5.87
N GLU A 32 1.50 -5.54 -6.70
CA GLU A 32 2.59 -6.01 -7.55
C GLU A 32 2.51 -5.39 -8.96
N ASP A 33 3.64 -5.40 -9.68
CA ASP A 33 3.78 -4.85 -11.04
C ASP A 33 3.40 -3.37 -11.17
N VAL A 34 3.53 -2.60 -10.09
CA VAL A 34 3.24 -1.16 -10.08
C VAL A 34 4.46 -0.42 -10.62
N GLY A 35 4.29 0.34 -11.71
CA GLY A 35 5.34 1.16 -12.27
C GLY A 35 5.70 2.37 -11.39
N PRO A 36 6.95 2.89 -11.48
CA PRO A 36 7.38 4.06 -10.70
C PRO A 36 6.60 5.34 -11.06
N GLU A 37 6.06 5.42 -12.28
CA GLU A 37 5.16 6.49 -12.72
C GLU A 37 3.87 6.55 -11.89
N VAL A 38 3.28 5.39 -11.59
CA VAL A 38 2.05 5.27 -10.79
C VAL A 38 2.35 5.69 -9.36
N TYR A 39 3.47 5.25 -8.79
CA TYR A 39 3.89 5.69 -7.46
C TYR A 39 4.13 7.20 -7.39
N THR A 40 4.77 7.78 -8.39
CA THR A 40 5.04 9.23 -8.46
C THR A 40 3.74 10.03 -8.54
N ALA A 41 2.81 9.60 -9.41
CA ALA A 41 1.48 10.20 -9.52
C ALA A 41 0.69 10.04 -8.21
N PHE A 42 0.75 8.86 -7.58
CA PHE A 42 0.10 8.61 -6.29
C PHE A 42 0.65 9.51 -5.19
N LYS A 43 1.98 9.72 -5.16
CA LYS A 43 2.64 10.62 -4.22
C LYS A 43 2.26 12.10 -4.45
N ALA A 44 2.07 12.52 -5.70
CA ALA A 44 1.66 13.88 -6.06
C ALA A 44 0.14 14.12 -5.92
N ALA A 45 -0.69 13.08 -5.92
CA ALA A 45 -2.14 13.21 -5.89
C ALA A 45 -2.65 13.94 -4.63
N PHE A 46 -3.56 14.90 -4.83
CA PHE A 46 -4.19 15.68 -3.76
C PHE A 46 -5.05 14.80 -2.83
N SER A 47 -5.77 13.84 -3.41
CA SER A 47 -6.58 12.87 -2.66
C SER A 47 -6.05 11.46 -2.89
N LYS A 48 -5.37 10.90 -1.88
CA LYS A 48 -4.83 9.53 -1.93
C LYS A 48 -5.94 8.50 -2.14
N GLY A 49 -7.05 8.63 -1.42
CA GLY A 49 -8.19 7.71 -1.53
C GLY A 49 -8.83 7.70 -2.91
N GLN A 50 -8.97 8.86 -3.55
CA GLN A 50 -9.52 8.96 -4.91
C GLN A 50 -8.59 8.33 -5.93
N PHE A 51 -7.31 8.71 -5.91
CA PHE A 51 -6.31 8.16 -6.84
C PHE A 51 -6.23 6.64 -6.73
N PHE A 52 -6.21 6.12 -5.50
CA PHE A 52 -6.18 4.68 -5.27
C PHE A 52 -7.39 3.95 -5.87
N ASN A 53 -8.60 4.47 -5.67
CA ASN A 53 -9.82 3.83 -6.20
C ASN A 53 -9.88 3.87 -7.73
N GLU A 54 -9.34 4.90 -8.38
CA GLU A 54 -9.44 5.09 -9.83
C GLU A 54 -8.31 4.39 -10.60
N PHE A 55 -7.10 4.38 -10.03
CA PHE A 55 -5.88 3.96 -10.71
C PHE A 55 -5.21 2.72 -10.12
N VAL A 56 -5.57 2.25 -8.91
CA VAL A 56 -4.86 1.15 -8.24
C VAL A 56 -5.75 -0.05 -7.92
N ARG A 57 -6.89 0.16 -7.24
CA ARG A 57 -7.71 -0.89 -6.61
C ARG A 57 -7.98 -2.11 -7.50
N ASP A 58 -8.40 -1.90 -8.73
CA ASP A 58 -8.82 -2.96 -9.67
C ASP A 58 -7.85 -3.14 -10.84
N ARG A 59 -6.65 -2.52 -10.77
CA ARG A 59 -5.67 -2.53 -11.87
C ARG A 59 -4.45 -3.41 -11.61
N PHE A 60 -4.15 -3.69 -10.35
CA PHE A 60 -2.96 -4.43 -9.96
C PHE A 60 -3.32 -5.64 -9.12
N ARG A 61 -2.51 -6.69 -9.24
CA ARG A 61 -2.59 -7.83 -8.31
C ARG A 61 -2.14 -7.36 -6.95
N TYR A 62 -2.83 -7.80 -5.92
CA TYR A 62 -2.49 -7.45 -4.55
C TYR A 62 -2.69 -8.62 -3.62
N HIS A 63 -1.92 -8.61 -2.54
CA HIS A 63 -2.09 -9.56 -1.45
C HIS A 63 -2.05 -8.81 -0.11
N LEU A 64 -2.82 -9.34 0.85
CA LEU A 64 -2.76 -8.87 2.22
C LEU A 64 -1.43 -9.32 2.81
N VAL A 65 -0.64 -8.36 3.31
CA VAL A 65 0.53 -8.66 4.13
C VAL A 65 0.06 -8.62 5.56
N GLU A 66 -0.26 -9.80 6.09
CA GLU A 66 -0.43 -9.94 7.53
C GLU A 66 0.91 -9.58 8.17
N HIS A 67 0.88 -8.79 9.24
CA HIS A 67 2.07 -8.64 10.07
C HIS A 67 2.45 -10.05 10.51
N GLU A 68 3.53 -10.59 9.95
CA GLU A 68 4.22 -11.67 10.62
C GLU A 68 4.65 -11.05 11.95
N ASN A 69 4.01 -11.47 13.04
CA ASN A 69 4.58 -11.30 14.36
C ASN A 69 5.94 -12.01 14.29
N SER A 70 6.99 -11.30 13.91
CA SER A 70 8.35 -11.76 14.09
C SER A 70 8.53 -11.95 15.59
N ALA A 71 8.35 -13.19 16.00
CA ALA A 71 8.94 -13.80 17.16
C ALA A 71 8.83 -12.99 18.47
N CYS A 72 7.75 -13.25 19.20
CA CYS A 72 7.94 -13.62 20.60
C CYS A 72 8.71 -14.95 20.61
N SER A 73 10.01 -14.91 20.35
CA SER A 73 10.90 -16.04 20.62
C SER A 73 11.51 -15.76 21.98
N GLU A 74 10.78 -16.18 23.00
CA GLU A 74 11.30 -16.46 24.32
C GLU A 74 12.50 -17.39 24.18
N LYS A 75 13.69 -16.91 24.55
CA LYS A 75 14.75 -17.74 25.12
C LYS A 75 15.51 -16.95 26.18
N ILE A 76 15.11 -17.21 27.43
CA ILE A 76 15.89 -17.39 28.67
C ILE A 76 17.04 -16.40 28.92
#